data_AF-A0A9E2CHF6-F1
#
_entry.id   AF-A0A9E2CHF6-F1
#
_cell.length_a   1.000
_cell.length_b   1.000
_cell.length_c   1.000
_cell.angle_alpha   90.00
_cell.angle_beta   90.00
_cell.angle_gamma   90.00
#
_symmetry.space_group_name_H-M   'P 1'
#
loop_
_entity.id
_entity.type
_entity.pdbx_description
1 polymer ?
#
loop_
_entity_poly.entity_id
_entity_poly.type
_entity_poly.pdbx_seq_one_letter_code
_entity_poly.pdbx_strand_id
1 'polypeptide(L)'
;MNQRLIVFMVLPLLLWAVRPASGEPAWGVNCLSCHGEMQMDMLAVVGHDVTADPDESGTGATDRGPLKVFQAFRAEVKNLQVELIGLDPDDTYAVELKRLRFPGVVSGGELTYTGDCYWADWGSPGNYFTDPFLAYRGDTGPTAFDFDLSIQPDAPYDYYDLVFTLAGRLTGGSLFYAEEHFYVQIMQLPGDLDDDGDVDVDDYDLFVLCFTGPDGGPVAPGCEPGDFDDDDDIDCMDWGQFLLAWTDPGDPPEYAGCTASTPLPAPSPHDARKNRYVSFDPNNTDSVAFRIELAASAEFPGSVGILGWVGEPDGNDMSRVADSPHFSDAWPAVVHVGDCRIVPVATYQVAASKDEVSFTTPLSLETIAQPTPHYWADCVGQMAGGAWNGPNGIVNFDDVSAAVQYFTSAATAPHLTWMDIEPQEPNAVLNFSDIQQIVFAFQGVPYPFIAPASCP
;
A
#
# COMPACT_ATOMS: atom_id res chain seq x y z
N MET A 1 -64.45 48.82 -23.13
CA MET A 1 -63.37 49.84 -23.23
C MET A 1 -62.20 49.38 -22.38
N ASN A 2 -60.98 49.49 -22.94
CA ASN A 2 -59.64 49.24 -22.37
C ASN A 2 -58.94 48.00 -22.93
N GLN A 3 -58.52 48.11 -24.20
CA GLN A 3 -57.40 47.36 -24.77
C GLN A 3 -56.08 47.90 -24.17
N ARG A 4 -55.25 47.01 -23.63
CA ARG A 4 -53.86 47.32 -23.27
C ARG A 4 -52.96 47.03 -24.48
N LEU A 5 -52.35 48.08 -25.01
CA LEU A 5 -51.38 48.07 -26.09
C LEU A 5 -50.00 47.71 -25.50
N ILE A 6 -49.41 46.59 -25.91
CA ILE A 6 -48.03 46.23 -25.59
C ILE A 6 -47.15 46.75 -26.74
N VAL A 7 -46.25 47.68 -26.43
CA VAL A 7 -45.27 48.26 -27.36
C VAL A 7 -43.97 47.45 -27.23
N PHE A 8 -43.57 46.75 -28.28
CA PHE A 8 -42.23 46.17 -28.40
C PHE A 8 -41.25 47.26 -28.81
N MET A 9 -40.28 47.55 -27.94
CA MET A 9 -39.17 48.47 -28.20
C MET A 9 -37.99 47.63 -28.73
N VAL A 10 -37.70 47.72 -30.03
CA VAL A 10 -36.55 47.07 -30.66
C VAL A 10 -35.33 47.98 -30.50
N LEU A 11 -34.36 47.54 -29.71
CA LEU A 11 -33.07 48.20 -29.53
C LEU A 11 -32.15 47.82 -30.72
N PRO A 12 -31.52 48.77 -31.42
CA PRO A 12 -30.54 48.44 -32.46
C PRO A 12 -29.20 48.10 -31.79
N LEU A 13 -28.75 46.85 -31.93
CA LEU A 13 -27.38 46.45 -31.59
C LEU A 13 -26.40 47.15 -32.55
N LEU A 14 -25.51 47.97 -31.98
CA LEU A 14 -24.33 48.48 -32.69
C LEU A 14 -23.36 47.32 -32.98
N LEU A 15 -23.25 46.94 -34.25
CA LEU A 15 -22.17 46.09 -34.76
C LEU A 15 -20.88 46.92 -34.83
N TRP A 16 -19.99 46.72 -33.86
CA TRP A 16 -18.59 47.12 -33.99
C TRP A 16 -17.87 46.11 -34.87
N ALA A 17 -17.49 46.55 -36.08
CA ALA A 17 -16.59 45.81 -36.95
C ALA A 17 -15.17 45.84 -36.37
N VAL A 18 -14.82 44.83 -35.59
CA VAL A 18 -13.42 44.53 -35.27
C VAL A 18 -12.82 43.91 -36.54
N ARG A 19 -11.77 44.52 -37.08
CA ARG A 19 -10.96 43.91 -38.13
C ARG A 19 -10.26 42.68 -37.52
N PRO A 20 -10.23 41.52 -38.20
CA PRO A 20 -9.37 40.44 -37.76
C PRO A 20 -7.92 40.90 -37.96
N ALA A 21 -7.15 40.93 -36.87
CA ALA A 21 -5.71 40.82 -36.99
C ALA A 21 -5.43 39.39 -37.48
N SER A 22 -5.03 39.25 -38.74
CA SER A 22 -4.51 37.98 -39.26
C SER A 22 -3.08 37.80 -38.77
N GLY A 23 -2.91 36.94 -37.77
CA GLY A 23 -1.68 36.20 -37.56
C GLY A 23 -2.08 34.73 -37.49
N GLU A 24 -1.81 33.97 -38.54
CA GLU A 24 -1.94 32.51 -38.52
C GLU A 24 -0.69 31.94 -37.82
N PRO A 25 -0.83 31.10 -36.80
CA PRO A 25 0.18 30.12 -36.44
C PRO A 25 -0.18 28.81 -37.15
N ALA A 26 0.57 28.48 -38.19
CA ALA A 26 0.47 27.20 -38.87
C ALA A 26 1.42 26.20 -38.19
N TRP A 27 0.96 25.38 -37.24
CA TRP A 27 1.84 24.33 -36.68
C TRP A 27 1.10 23.02 -36.40
N GLY A 28 0.59 22.41 -37.48
CA GLY A 28 0.46 20.95 -37.63
C GLY A 28 1.65 20.35 -38.40
N VAL A 29 2.79 21.06 -38.44
CA VAL A 29 4.03 20.63 -39.08
C VAL A 29 4.95 20.12 -37.98
N ASN A 30 5.52 18.92 -38.14
CA ASN A 30 6.49 18.34 -37.20
C ASN A 30 7.49 19.41 -36.75
N CYS A 31 7.57 19.68 -35.44
CA CYS A 31 8.43 20.72 -34.85
C CYS A 31 9.89 20.58 -35.31
N LEU A 32 10.35 19.35 -35.55
CA LEU A 32 11.68 19.05 -36.10
C LEU A 32 11.97 19.80 -37.42
N SER A 33 10.95 20.02 -38.26
CA SER A 33 11.09 20.74 -39.52
C SER A 33 11.46 22.22 -39.35
N CYS A 34 11.23 22.79 -38.17
CA CYS A 34 11.51 24.21 -37.90
C CYS A 34 12.45 24.44 -36.72
N HIS A 35 12.68 23.44 -35.87
CA HIS A 35 13.48 23.57 -34.66
C HIS A 35 14.84 22.82 -34.70
N GLY A 36 15.22 22.24 -35.84
CA GLY A 36 16.58 21.72 -36.04
C GLY A 36 16.78 20.28 -35.56
N GLU A 37 17.92 20.00 -34.92
CA GLU A 37 18.28 18.65 -34.45
C GLU A 37 17.53 18.30 -33.15
N MET A 38 17.01 17.08 -33.09
CA MET A 38 16.41 16.51 -31.87
C MET A 38 17.48 16.40 -30.77
N GLN A 39 17.19 17.00 -29.63
CA GLN A 39 17.98 16.86 -28.42
C GLN A 39 17.39 15.72 -27.59
N MET A 40 18.25 14.81 -27.16
CA MET A 40 17.89 13.75 -26.22
C MET A 40 18.04 14.26 -24.79
N ASP A 41 17.34 13.63 -23.85
CA ASP A 41 17.54 13.82 -22.41
C ASP A 41 17.30 15.26 -21.87
N MET A 42 16.47 16.05 -22.56
CA MET A 42 16.03 17.37 -22.07
C MET A 42 14.70 17.33 -21.31
N LEU A 43 14.02 16.18 -21.33
CA LEU A 43 12.77 15.91 -20.64
C LEU A 43 12.97 14.67 -19.75
N ALA A 44 12.31 14.68 -18.60
CA ALA A 44 12.12 13.50 -17.77
C ALA A 44 10.66 13.44 -17.30
N VAL A 45 9.92 12.45 -17.80
CA VAL A 45 8.62 12.06 -17.24
C VAL A 45 8.86 11.55 -15.82
N VAL A 46 8.20 12.16 -14.84
CA VAL A 46 8.30 11.82 -13.41
C VAL A 46 6.91 11.49 -12.86
N GLY A 47 6.84 10.93 -11.64
CA GLY A 47 5.56 10.60 -11.01
C GLY A 47 4.74 9.50 -11.71
N HIS A 48 5.36 8.71 -12.58
CA HIS A 48 4.71 7.56 -13.22
C HIS A 48 4.52 6.41 -12.23
N ASP A 49 3.53 5.55 -12.49
CA ASP A 49 3.16 4.45 -11.59
C ASP A 49 4.00 3.20 -11.89
N VAL A 50 4.15 2.84 -13.17
CA VAL A 50 4.84 1.62 -13.62
C VAL A 50 5.56 1.83 -14.96
N THR A 51 6.24 0.80 -15.45
CA THR A 51 6.77 0.75 -16.82
C THR A 51 6.14 -0.41 -17.58
N ALA A 52 5.79 -0.22 -18.85
CA ALA A 52 5.22 -1.26 -19.69
C ALA A 52 5.74 -1.18 -21.13
N ASP A 53 5.64 -2.30 -21.84
CA ASP A 53 6.03 -2.47 -23.24
C ASP A 53 4.88 -3.15 -24.00
N PRO A 54 3.74 -2.45 -24.21
CA PRO A 54 2.62 -3.00 -24.96
C PRO A 54 3.02 -3.22 -26.42
N ASP A 55 2.44 -4.24 -27.06
CA ASP A 55 2.77 -4.57 -28.46
C ASP A 55 2.30 -3.45 -29.43
N GLU A 56 3.24 -2.58 -29.82
CA GLU A 56 2.97 -1.47 -30.74
C GLU A 56 2.82 -1.91 -32.21
N SER A 57 3.02 -3.20 -32.54
CA SER A 57 3.07 -3.66 -33.93
C SER A 57 1.79 -3.40 -34.73
N GLY A 58 0.64 -3.28 -34.05
CA GLY A 58 -0.65 -2.91 -34.64
C GLY A 58 -0.79 -1.43 -35.00
N THR A 59 0.00 -0.55 -34.37
CA THR A 59 -0.12 0.91 -34.54
C THR A 59 0.70 1.45 -35.72
N GLY A 60 1.70 0.69 -36.17
CA GLY A 60 2.70 1.14 -37.13
C GLY A 60 3.76 2.08 -36.55
N ALA A 61 3.74 2.33 -35.23
CA ALA A 61 4.84 2.97 -34.54
C ALA A 61 6.07 2.06 -34.49
N THR A 62 7.26 2.66 -34.40
CA THR A 62 8.49 1.90 -34.12
C THR A 62 8.46 1.49 -32.66
N ASP A 63 8.67 0.20 -32.39
CA ASP A 63 8.86 -0.33 -31.03
C ASP A 63 9.97 0.46 -30.29
N ARG A 64 9.59 1.07 -29.15
CA ARG A 64 10.48 1.87 -28.29
C ARG A 64 10.98 1.10 -27.06
N GLY A 65 10.55 -0.14 -26.87
CA GLY A 65 10.74 -0.90 -25.64
C GLY A 65 9.96 -0.32 -24.45
N PRO A 66 10.33 -0.69 -23.22
CA PRO A 66 9.60 -0.27 -22.02
C PRO A 66 9.57 1.25 -21.84
N LEU A 67 8.36 1.80 -21.73
CA LEU A 67 8.11 3.21 -21.42
C LEU A 67 7.44 3.36 -20.06
N LYS A 68 7.51 4.58 -19.52
CA LYS A 68 6.82 4.98 -18.28
C LYS A 68 5.31 5.01 -18.50
N VAL A 69 4.54 4.66 -17.48
CA VAL A 69 3.08 4.53 -17.54
C VAL A 69 2.44 5.28 -16.38
N PHE A 70 1.48 6.13 -16.71
CA PHE A 70 0.50 6.64 -15.74
C PHE A 70 -0.75 5.78 -15.82
N GLN A 71 -1.13 5.14 -14.72
CA GLN A 71 -2.38 4.39 -14.59
C GLN A 71 -3.48 5.37 -14.17
N ALA A 72 -4.58 5.38 -14.91
CA ALA A 72 -5.72 6.25 -14.64
C ALA A 72 -7.03 5.47 -14.74
N PHE A 73 -8.02 5.88 -13.96
CA PHE A 73 -9.37 5.34 -14.01
C PHE A 73 -10.31 6.25 -14.80
N ARG A 74 -11.44 5.70 -15.25
CA ARG A 74 -12.55 6.49 -15.82
C ARG A 74 -13.03 7.51 -14.78
N ALA A 75 -13.55 8.64 -15.25
CA ALA A 75 -14.01 9.77 -14.42
C ALA A 75 -12.95 10.41 -13.48
N GLU A 76 -11.69 9.95 -13.48
CA GLU A 76 -10.60 10.50 -12.68
C GLU A 76 -9.94 11.73 -13.37
N VAL A 77 -9.21 12.52 -12.60
CA VAL A 77 -8.22 13.47 -13.11
C VAL A 77 -6.82 12.93 -12.79
N LYS A 78 -6.09 12.49 -13.82
CA LYS A 78 -4.71 12.03 -13.66
C LYS A 78 -3.74 13.19 -13.85
N ASN A 79 -2.88 13.41 -12.85
CA ASN A 79 -1.81 14.38 -12.94
C ASN A 79 -0.58 13.76 -13.65
N LEU A 80 -0.21 14.31 -14.80
CA LEU A 80 0.96 13.90 -15.59
C LEU A 80 2.09 14.91 -15.38
N GLN A 81 3.29 14.42 -15.08
CA GLN A 81 4.39 15.30 -14.68
C GLN A 81 5.60 15.17 -15.60
N VAL A 82 6.25 16.29 -15.87
CA VAL A 82 7.50 16.34 -16.62
C VAL A 82 8.47 17.36 -16.07
N GLU A 83 9.71 16.95 -15.92
CA GLU A 83 10.83 17.80 -15.53
C GLU A 83 11.72 18.10 -16.73
N LEU A 84 12.28 19.31 -16.75
CA LEU A 84 13.18 19.78 -17.80
C LEU A 84 14.63 19.67 -17.34
N ILE A 85 15.50 19.15 -18.20
CA ILE A 85 16.90 18.89 -17.89
C ILE A 85 17.80 19.66 -18.86
N GLY A 86 18.89 20.23 -18.33
CA GLY A 86 19.98 20.75 -19.14
C GLY A 86 19.69 22.08 -19.84
N LEU A 87 18.69 22.85 -19.39
CA LEU A 87 18.44 24.21 -19.87
C LEU A 87 19.33 25.23 -19.14
N ASP A 88 19.94 26.13 -19.90
CA ASP A 88 20.67 27.26 -19.37
C ASP A 88 19.71 28.40 -18.96
N PRO A 89 20.10 29.24 -17.98
CA PRO A 89 19.40 30.47 -17.57
C PRO A 89 18.76 31.32 -18.70
N ASP A 90 19.48 31.46 -19.82
CA ASP A 90 19.11 32.34 -20.93
C ASP A 90 18.34 31.61 -22.06
N ASP A 91 18.13 30.30 -21.95
CA ASP A 91 17.37 29.51 -22.92
C ASP A 91 15.90 29.89 -22.87
N THR A 92 15.24 29.89 -24.02
CA THR A 92 13.78 30.10 -24.10
C THR A 92 13.06 28.85 -24.56
N TYR A 93 12.00 28.42 -23.88
CA TYR A 93 11.33 27.16 -24.18
C TYR A 93 9.82 27.19 -23.91
N ALA A 94 9.13 26.19 -24.48
CA ALA A 94 7.74 25.86 -24.21
C ALA A 94 7.58 24.32 -24.15
N VAL A 95 6.71 23.85 -23.27
CA VAL A 95 6.35 22.44 -23.11
C VAL A 95 4.96 22.22 -23.68
N GLU A 96 4.77 21.07 -24.31
CA GLU A 96 3.55 20.71 -25.02
C GLU A 96 3.27 19.22 -24.87
N LEU A 97 2.04 18.86 -24.50
CA LEU A 97 1.55 17.48 -24.47
C LEU A 97 0.85 17.14 -25.79
N LYS A 98 1.23 16.01 -26.41
CA LYS A 98 0.76 15.58 -27.74
C LYS A 98 0.08 14.22 -27.70
N ARG A 99 -0.54 13.91 -28.84
CA ARG A 99 -1.08 12.59 -29.22
C ARG A 99 -2.27 12.10 -28.40
N LEU A 100 -2.96 12.99 -27.70
CA LEU A 100 -4.19 12.67 -26.96
C LEU A 100 -5.35 12.13 -27.83
N ARG A 101 -5.26 12.25 -29.15
CA ARG A 101 -6.25 11.74 -30.12
C ARG A 101 -5.77 10.56 -30.96
N PHE A 102 -4.62 9.99 -30.58
CA PHE A 102 -4.16 8.78 -31.24
C PHE A 102 -5.01 7.60 -30.76
N PRO A 103 -5.30 6.64 -31.65
CA PRO A 103 -5.84 5.36 -31.23
C PRO A 103 -4.96 4.73 -30.17
N GLY A 104 -5.58 4.10 -29.18
CA GLY A 104 -4.90 3.27 -28.20
C GLY A 104 -4.15 2.12 -28.89
N VAL A 105 -3.12 1.63 -28.21
CA VAL A 105 -2.12 0.72 -28.79
C VAL A 105 -2.72 -0.66 -29.06
N VAL A 106 -3.60 -1.14 -28.17
CA VAL A 106 -4.11 -2.52 -28.17
C VAL A 106 -5.48 -2.61 -28.84
N SER A 107 -6.43 -1.76 -28.47
CA SER A 107 -7.81 -1.81 -28.94
C SER A 107 -8.10 -0.83 -30.09
N GLY A 108 -7.30 0.24 -30.20
CA GLY A 108 -7.50 1.29 -31.20
C GLY A 108 -8.62 2.28 -30.86
N GLY A 109 -9.12 2.29 -29.63
CA GLY A 109 -10.06 3.30 -29.13
C GLY A 109 -9.42 4.70 -29.07
N GLU A 110 -10.18 5.78 -29.22
CA GLU A 110 -9.68 7.14 -29.00
C GLU A 110 -9.85 7.51 -27.53
N LEU A 111 -8.83 8.12 -26.91
CA LEU A 111 -8.94 8.62 -25.55
C LEU A 111 -9.97 9.75 -25.51
N THR A 112 -11.02 9.60 -24.71
CA THR A 112 -11.95 10.69 -24.40
C THR A 112 -11.48 11.40 -23.14
N TYR A 113 -11.20 12.70 -23.26
CA TYR A 113 -10.62 13.49 -22.17
C TYR A 113 -11.10 14.94 -22.19
N THR A 114 -10.94 15.62 -21.05
CA THR A 114 -11.03 17.08 -20.96
C THR A 114 -9.70 17.63 -20.45
N GLY A 115 -9.10 18.57 -21.19
CA GLY A 115 -7.88 19.26 -20.77
C GLY A 115 -8.17 20.40 -19.79
N ASP A 116 -7.19 20.74 -18.96
CA ASP A 116 -7.26 21.87 -18.03
C ASP A 116 -7.46 23.22 -18.75
N CYS A 117 -8.26 24.10 -18.13
CA CYS A 117 -8.62 25.42 -18.63
C CYS A 117 -7.45 26.40 -18.81
N TYR A 118 -6.29 26.11 -18.21
CA TYR A 118 -5.06 26.90 -18.40
C TYR A 118 -4.36 26.61 -19.73
N TRP A 119 -4.68 25.49 -20.37
CA TRP A 119 -4.02 25.03 -21.59
C TRP A 119 -4.91 25.26 -22.81
N ALA A 120 -4.38 25.95 -23.81
CA ALA A 120 -5.14 26.26 -25.04
C ALA A 120 -4.96 25.15 -26.09
N ASP A 121 -6.06 24.77 -26.75
CA ASP A 121 -6.09 23.90 -27.94
C ASP A 121 -5.84 24.74 -29.21
N TRP A 122 -4.87 24.36 -30.04
CA TRP A 122 -4.50 25.10 -31.25
C TRP A 122 -4.78 24.31 -32.55
N GLY A 123 -5.63 24.88 -33.41
CA GLY A 123 -5.50 24.84 -34.88
C GLY A 123 -5.95 23.61 -35.67
N SER A 124 -5.90 22.37 -35.15
CA SER A 124 -6.25 21.09 -35.83
C SER A 124 -5.41 20.69 -37.08
N PRO A 125 -5.18 19.39 -37.38
CA PRO A 125 -5.56 18.18 -36.65
C PRO A 125 -4.39 17.51 -35.91
N GLY A 126 -4.63 17.12 -34.66
CA GLY A 126 -3.69 16.46 -33.75
C GLY A 126 -3.54 17.13 -32.37
N ASN A 127 -4.62 17.77 -31.91
CA ASN A 127 -4.72 18.78 -30.84
C ASN A 127 -3.62 18.77 -29.77
N TYR A 128 -3.01 19.93 -29.62
CA TYR A 128 -1.86 20.21 -28.77
C TYR A 128 -2.29 21.04 -27.57
N PHE A 129 -1.72 20.78 -26.39
CA PHE A 129 -1.92 21.59 -25.20
C PHE A 129 -0.61 22.29 -24.82
N THR A 130 -0.64 23.63 -24.75
CA THR A 130 0.51 24.47 -24.40
C THR A 130 0.18 25.43 -23.24
N ASP A 131 1.10 25.61 -22.28
CA ASP A 131 1.01 26.57 -21.17
C ASP A 131 1.52 27.94 -21.65
N PRO A 132 0.84 29.03 -21.32
CA PRO A 132 0.31 29.93 -22.31
C PRO A 132 1.37 30.90 -22.85
N PHE A 133 1.47 30.98 -24.18
CA PHE A 133 1.91 32.15 -24.98
C PHE A 133 3.32 32.75 -24.73
N LEU A 134 3.98 32.42 -23.63
CA LEU A 134 5.22 33.00 -23.15
C LEU A 134 6.28 31.92 -23.17
N ALA A 135 7.25 32.06 -24.06
CA ALA A 135 8.48 31.29 -23.92
C ALA A 135 9.09 31.62 -22.54
N TYR A 136 9.22 30.62 -21.68
CA TYR A 136 9.88 30.74 -20.39
C TYR A 136 11.36 30.96 -20.60
N ARG A 137 12.05 31.64 -19.67
CA ARG A 137 13.52 31.68 -19.62
C ARG A 137 14.02 30.66 -18.62
N GLY A 138 15.10 29.94 -18.90
CA GLY A 138 15.61 28.87 -18.02
C GLY A 138 15.88 29.27 -16.57
N ASP A 139 16.20 30.54 -16.28
CA ASP A 139 16.46 31.02 -14.91
C ASP A 139 15.22 31.42 -14.10
N THR A 140 14.11 31.67 -14.78
CA THR A 140 12.91 32.27 -14.19
C THR A 140 11.64 31.49 -14.52
N GLY A 141 11.76 30.50 -15.40
CA GLY A 141 10.72 29.58 -15.80
C GLY A 141 10.63 28.37 -14.88
N PRO A 142 9.47 27.71 -14.84
CA PRO A 142 9.34 26.43 -14.18
C PRO A 142 10.15 25.37 -14.94
N THR A 143 10.89 24.54 -14.21
CA THR A 143 11.59 23.36 -14.74
C THR A 143 10.81 22.07 -14.50
N ALA A 144 9.60 22.18 -13.96
CA ALA A 144 8.67 21.08 -13.73
C ALA A 144 7.27 21.56 -14.12
N PHE A 145 6.53 20.69 -14.80
CA PHE A 145 5.20 20.97 -15.31
C PHE A 145 4.27 19.84 -14.94
N ASP A 146 3.07 20.23 -14.55
CA ASP A 146 1.97 19.35 -14.18
C ASP A 146 0.85 19.52 -15.22
N PHE A 147 0.32 18.40 -15.70
CA PHE A 147 -0.77 18.35 -16.66
C PHE A 147 -1.90 17.52 -16.08
N ASP A 148 -2.99 18.18 -15.70
CA ASP A 148 -4.19 17.49 -15.26
C ASP A 148 -4.98 17.00 -16.48
N LEU A 149 -5.09 15.67 -16.59
CA LEU A 149 -5.82 14.98 -17.64
C LEU A 149 -7.09 14.37 -17.06
N SER A 150 -8.25 14.96 -17.34
CA SER A 150 -9.55 14.41 -16.92
C SER A 150 -9.99 13.32 -17.89
N ILE A 151 -10.02 12.07 -17.42
CA ILE A 151 -10.47 10.89 -18.16
C ILE A 151 -11.99 10.88 -18.18
N GLN A 152 -12.61 10.75 -19.35
CA GLN A 152 -14.06 10.67 -19.42
C GLN A 152 -14.56 9.30 -18.96
N PRO A 153 -15.80 9.19 -18.45
CA PRO A 153 -16.41 7.92 -18.05
C PRO A 153 -16.47 6.88 -19.17
N ASP A 154 -16.47 7.29 -20.44
CA ASP A 154 -16.55 6.39 -21.60
C ASP A 154 -15.19 6.06 -22.23
N ALA A 155 -14.07 6.41 -21.57
CA ALA A 155 -12.73 6.16 -22.09
C ALA A 155 -12.46 4.66 -22.22
N PRO A 156 -12.09 4.16 -23.42
CA PRO A 156 -11.76 2.75 -23.60
C PRO A 156 -10.56 2.30 -22.75
N TYR A 157 -10.58 1.06 -22.29
CA TYR A 157 -9.42 0.44 -21.65
C TYR A 157 -8.34 0.15 -22.68
N ASP A 158 -7.22 0.87 -22.59
CA ASP A 158 -6.09 0.74 -23.51
C ASP A 158 -4.82 1.39 -22.93
N TYR A 159 -3.72 1.23 -23.65
CA TYR A 159 -2.54 2.07 -23.55
C TYR A 159 -2.61 3.19 -24.57
N TYR A 160 -2.41 4.43 -24.12
CA TYR A 160 -2.38 5.61 -24.98
C TYR A 160 -0.97 6.19 -25.01
N ASP A 161 -0.31 6.13 -26.18
CA ASP A 161 1.03 6.68 -26.42
C ASP A 161 0.97 8.22 -26.51
N LEU A 162 1.30 8.86 -25.38
CA LEU A 162 1.38 10.31 -25.24
C LEU A 162 2.84 10.76 -25.31
N VAL A 163 3.02 12.04 -25.63
CA VAL A 163 4.37 12.62 -25.78
C VAL A 163 4.43 13.98 -25.14
N PHE A 164 5.34 14.15 -24.19
CA PHE A 164 5.79 15.48 -23.81
C PHE A 164 6.81 15.96 -24.83
N THR A 165 6.65 17.18 -25.28
CA THR A 165 7.57 17.82 -26.20
C THR A 165 8.02 19.15 -25.67
N LEU A 166 9.27 19.48 -25.94
CA LEU A 166 9.94 20.70 -25.52
C LEU A 166 10.54 21.34 -26.77
N ALA A 167 10.17 22.58 -27.04
CA ALA A 167 10.73 23.32 -28.16
C ALA A 167 11.17 24.70 -27.71
N GLY A 168 12.27 25.18 -28.27
CA GLY A 168 12.83 26.44 -27.82
C GLY A 168 14.00 26.97 -28.64
N ARG A 169 14.73 27.88 -28.01
CA ARG A 169 15.96 28.49 -28.49
C ARG A 169 17.00 28.48 -27.38
N LEU A 170 18.14 27.86 -27.64
CA LEU A 170 19.29 27.82 -26.75
C LEU A 170 20.03 29.16 -26.73
N THR A 171 20.82 29.34 -25.68
CA THR A 171 21.80 30.40 -25.51
C THR A 171 22.79 30.35 -26.68
N GLY A 172 22.81 31.41 -27.50
CA GLY A 172 23.55 31.44 -28.77
C GLY A 172 22.66 31.42 -30.02
N GLY A 173 21.35 31.20 -29.86
CA GLY A 173 20.34 31.45 -30.89
C GLY A 173 19.92 30.23 -31.71
N SER A 174 20.50 29.05 -31.47
CA SER A 174 20.08 27.79 -32.09
C SER A 174 18.69 27.39 -31.60
N LEU A 175 17.83 26.97 -32.52
CA LEU A 175 16.56 26.34 -32.14
C LEU A 175 16.83 24.89 -31.72
N PHE A 176 15.99 24.37 -30.82
CA PHE A 176 16.04 22.98 -30.39
C PHE A 176 14.64 22.39 -30.22
N TYR A 177 14.58 21.06 -30.25
CA TYR A 177 13.39 20.25 -30.03
C TYR A 177 13.78 18.98 -29.25
N ALA A 178 12.99 18.60 -28.27
CA ALA A 178 13.11 17.34 -27.54
C ALA A 178 11.72 16.72 -27.35
N GLU A 179 11.68 15.41 -27.20
CA GLU A 179 10.46 14.67 -26.92
C GLU A 179 10.72 13.50 -25.97
N GLU A 180 9.72 13.15 -25.18
CA GLU A 180 9.72 11.96 -24.36
C GLU A 180 8.35 11.28 -24.44
N HIS A 181 8.37 10.02 -24.84
CA HIS A 181 7.18 9.17 -24.94
C HIS A 181 6.87 8.49 -23.60
N PHE A 182 5.59 8.33 -23.33
CA PHE A 182 5.07 7.60 -22.18
C PHE A 182 3.66 7.09 -22.50
N TYR A 183 3.16 6.18 -21.68
CA TYR A 183 1.79 5.70 -21.77
C TYR A 183 0.90 6.30 -20.69
N VAL A 184 -0.37 6.50 -21.05
CA VAL A 184 -1.47 6.50 -20.08
C VAL A 184 -2.21 5.18 -20.26
N GLN A 185 -2.30 4.38 -19.21
CA GLN A 185 -3.09 3.15 -19.20
C GLN A 185 -4.42 3.43 -18.52
N ILE A 186 -5.52 3.32 -19.26
CA ILE A 186 -6.86 3.39 -18.68
C ILE A 186 -7.22 2.01 -18.16
N MET A 187 -7.43 1.91 -16.86
CA MET A 187 -7.77 0.67 -16.17
C MET A 187 -9.21 0.70 -15.70
N GLN A 188 -9.79 -0.49 -15.59
CA GLN A 188 -11.04 -0.66 -14.87
C GLN A 188 -10.79 -0.41 -13.39
N LEU A 189 -11.67 0.36 -12.74
CA LEU A 189 -11.60 0.56 -11.30
C LEU A 189 -11.98 -0.79 -10.65
N PRO A 190 -11.15 -1.35 -9.76
CA PRO A 190 -11.51 -2.60 -9.10
C PRO A 190 -12.86 -2.43 -8.37
N GLY A 191 -13.86 -3.22 -8.77
CA GLY A 191 -15.20 -3.20 -8.18
C GLY A 191 -16.24 -2.43 -8.99
N ASP A 192 -15.84 -1.75 -10.05
CA ASP A 192 -16.74 -1.15 -11.05
C ASP A 192 -17.20 -2.27 -12.01
N LEU A 193 -18.18 -3.05 -11.56
CA LEU A 193 -18.75 -4.22 -12.23
C LEU A 193 -19.71 -3.83 -13.36
N ASP A 194 -20.26 -2.62 -13.33
CA ASP A 194 -21.17 -2.12 -14.37
C ASP A 194 -20.50 -1.21 -15.42
N ASP A 195 -19.21 -0.91 -15.21
CA ASP A 195 -18.29 -0.23 -16.14
C ASP A 195 -18.61 1.27 -16.31
N ASP A 196 -19.24 1.92 -15.32
CA ASP A 196 -19.66 3.32 -15.39
C ASP A 196 -18.66 4.34 -14.80
N GLY A 197 -17.60 3.84 -14.17
CA GLY A 197 -16.46 4.62 -13.67
C GLY A 197 -16.50 4.92 -12.18
N ASP A 198 -17.40 4.30 -11.40
CA ASP A 198 -17.40 4.36 -9.95
C ASP A 198 -17.67 2.98 -9.31
N VAL A 199 -17.64 2.87 -7.97
CA VAL A 199 -17.97 1.64 -7.23
C VAL A 199 -19.09 1.96 -6.25
N ASP A 200 -20.31 1.55 -6.61
CA ASP A 200 -21.53 1.95 -5.90
C ASP A 200 -22.54 0.80 -5.66
N VAL A 201 -23.81 1.17 -5.43
CA VAL A 201 -24.88 0.23 -5.12
C VAL A 201 -25.27 -0.65 -6.31
N ASP A 202 -25.13 -0.16 -7.54
CA ASP A 202 -25.40 -0.93 -8.74
C ASP A 202 -24.28 -1.99 -8.92
N ASP A 203 -23.04 -1.65 -8.60
CA ASP A 203 -21.94 -2.62 -8.51
C ASP A 203 -22.12 -3.64 -7.40
N TYR A 204 -22.60 -3.21 -6.23
CA TYR A 204 -22.91 -4.12 -5.14
C TYR A 204 -23.92 -5.18 -5.56
N ASP A 205 -24.99 -4.79 -6.26
CA ASP A 205 -26.00 -5.72 -6.74
C ASP A 205 -25.41 -6.73 -7.75
N LEU A 206 -24.43 -6.32 -8.57
CA LEU A 206 -23.67 -7.20 -9.45
C LEU A 206 -22.69 -8.10 -8.68
N PHE A 207 -21.97 -7.58 -7.70
CA PHE A 207 -21.07 -8.34 -6.84
C PHE A 207 -21.84 -9.48 -6.15
N VAL A 208 -23.00 -9.18 -5.58
CA VAL A 208 -23.90 -10.16 -4.94
C VAL A 208 -24.36 -11.23 -5.92
N LEU A 209 -24.61 -10.87 -7.18
CA LEU A 209 -25.02 -11.80 -8.23
C LEU A 209 -23.86 -12.70 -8.68
N CYS A 210 -22.65 -12.15 -8.68
CA CYS A 210 -21.41 -12.80 -9.09
C CYS A 210 -20.76 -13.65 -7.98
N PHE A 211 -21.10 -13.40 -6.72
CA PHE A 211 -20.56 -14.11 -5.57
C PHE A 211 -20.70 -15.63 -5.67
N THR A 212 -19.57 -16.33 -5.66
CA THR A 212 -19.48 -17.79 -5.68
C THR A 212 -19.24 -18.36 -4.29
N GLY A 213 -18.60 -17.57 -3.41
CA GLY A 213 -18.08 -18.00 -2.12
C GLY A 213 -16.74 -18.76 -2.25
N PRO A 214 -16.10 -19.08 -1.11
CA PRO A 214 -14.74 -19.61 -1.11
C PRO A 214 -14.64 -20.98 -1.76
N ASP A 215 -13.60 -21.19 -2.57
CA ASP A 215 -13.40 -22.31 -3.49
C ASP A 215 -14.59 -22.53 -4.46
N GLY A 216 -15.35 -21.47 -4.75
CA GLY A 216 -16.64 -21.52 -5.46
C GLY A 216 -16.54 -21.48 -6.99
N GLY A 217 -15.32 -21.28 -7.51
CA GLY A 217 -15.02 -21.05 -8.91
C GLY A 217 -15.48 -22.12 -9.92
N PRO A 218 -15.40 -21.81 -11.23
CA PRO A 218 -14.79 -20.61 -11.82
C PRO A 218 -15.71 -19.39 -11.85
N VAL A 219 -15.12 -18.20 -11.95
CA VAL A 219 -15.87 -16.93 -12.14
C VAL A 219 -16.71 -16.99 -13.41
N ALA A 220 -17.96 -16.55 -13.33
CA ALA A 220 -18.86 -16.52 -14.48
C ALA A 220 -18.44 -15.41 -15.48
N PRO A 221 -18.65 -15.58 -16.80
CA PRO A 221 -18.35 -14.53 -17.77
C PRO A 221 -19.10 -13.22 -17.46
N GLY A 222 -18.36 -12.12 -17.36
CA GLY A 222 -18.83 -10.80 -16.94
C GLY A 222 -18.67 -10.50 -15.44
N CYS A 223 -18.23 -11.48 -14.63
CA CYS A 223 -17.97 -11.29 -13.21
C CYS A 223 -16.48 -11.16 -12.89
N GLU A 224 -15.60 -11.31 -13.87
CA GLU A 224 -14.14 -11.23 -13.69
C GLU A 224 -13.67 -9.95 -12.95
N PRO A 225 -14.30 -8.77 -13.11
CA PRO A 225 -13.92 -7.58 -12.33
C PRO A 225 -14.18 -7.67 -10.81
N GLY A 226 -14.93 -8.67 -10.35
CA GLY A 226 -15.24 -8.91 -8.95
C GLY A 226 -14.33 -9.92 -8.25
N ASP A 227 -13.44 -10.60 -8.98
CA ASP A 227 -12.38 -11.50 -8.45
C ASP A 227 -11.10 -10.67 -8.35
N PHE A 228 -10.82 -10.15 -7.16
CA PHE A 228 -9.77 -9.18 -6.92
C PHE A 228 -8.43 -9.80 -6.55
N ASP A 229 -8.42 -11.03 -6.06
CA ASP A 229 -7.17 -11.74 -5.74
C ASP A 229 -6.77 -12.80 -6.80
N ASP A 230 -7.50 -12.84 -7.93
CA ASP A 230 -7.24 -13.67 -9.10
C ASP A 230 -7.25 -15.18 -8.76
N ASP A 231 -8.11 -15.60 -7.83
CA ASP A 231 -8.17 -16.98 -7.33
C ASP A 231 -9.23 -17.87 -8.03
N ASP A 232 -9.90 -17.31 -9.05
CA ASP A 232 -10.96 -17.92 -9.88
C ASP A 232 -12.29 -18.09 -9.13
N ASP A 233 -12.49 -17.39 -8.01
CA ASP A 233 -13.78 -17.25 -7.35
C ASP A 233 -14.05 -15.81 -6.85
N ILE A 234 -15.27 -15.56 -6.37
CA ILE A 234 -15.68 -14.27 -5.81
C ILE A 234 -16.25 -14.54 -4.43
N ASP A 235 -15.48 -14.20 -3.40
CA ASP A 235 -15.76 -14.53 -2.03
C ASP A 235 -15.63 -13.35 -1.06
N CYS A 236 -15.38 -13.66 0.22
CA CYS A 236 -15.29 -12.66 1.27
C CYS A 236 -13.95 -11.93 1.34
N MET A 237 -12.90 -12.47 0.73
CA MET A 237 -11.65 -11.75 0.49
C MET A 237 -11.93 -10.64 -0.53
N ASP A 238 -12.65 -10.96 -1.61
CA ASP A 238 -13.05 -9.99 -2.62
C ASP A 238 -13.98 -8.91 -2.08
N TRP A 239 -14.95 -9.32 -1.25
CA TRP A 239 -15.85 -8.38 -0.60
C TRP A 239 -15.09 -7.36 0.24
N GLY A 240 -14.01 -7.78 0.92
CA GLY A 240 -13.14 -6.86 1.66
C GLY A 240 -12.48 -5.81 0.76
N GLN A 241 -12.06 -6.20 -0.44
CA GLN A 241 -11.46 -5.29 -1.42
C GLN A 241 -12.52 -4.37 -2.06
N PHE A 242 -13.71 -4.90 -2.38
CA PHE A 242 -14.86 -4.13 -2.86
C PHE A 242 -15.19 -2.97 -1.93
N LEU A 243 -15.23 -3.22 -0.61
CA LEU A 243 -15.48 -2.20 0.41
C LEU A 243 -14.41 -1.08 0.44
N LEU A 244 -13.17 -1.39 0.06
CA LEU A 244 -12.08 -0.39 -0.02
C LEU A 244 -12.18 0.47 -1.29
N ALA A 245 -12.80 -0.06 -2.34
CA ALA A 245 -12.97 0.63 -3.61
C ALA A 245 -14.23 1.52 -3.65
N TRP A 246 -15.16 1.36 -2.71
CA TRP A 246 -16.43 2.09 -2.64
C TRP A 246 -16.30 3.62 -2.78
N THR A 247 -17.02 4.20 -3.73
CA THR A 247 -16.98 5.63 -4.06
C THR A 247 -18.27 6.40 -3.75
N ASP A 248 -19.42 5.73 -3.66
CA ASP A 248 -20.71 6.39 -3.43
C ASP A 248 -20.77 7.07 -2.05
N PRO A 249 -21.41 8.25 -1.88
CA PRO A 249 -21.52 8.89 -0.58
C PRO A 249 -22.35 8.09 0.42
N GLY A 250 -21.68 7.37 1.33
CA GLY A 250 -22.33 6.61 2.38
C GLY A 250 -21.46 5.48 2.90
N ASP A 251 -22.04 4.66 3.77
CA ASP A 251 -21.45 3.37 4.10
C ASP A 251 -21.96 2.35 3.07
N PRO A 252 -21.09 1.47 2.52
CA PRO A 252 -21.50 0.40 1.62
C PRO A 252 -22.54 -0.53 2.28
N PRO A 253 -23.42 -1.19 1.50
CA PRO A 253 -24.36 -2.17 2.02
C PRO A 253 -23.65 -3.33 2.73
N GLU A 254 -24.24 -3.86 3.82
CA GLU A 254 -23.72 -5.09 4.44
C GLU A 254 -24.08 -6.32 3.59
N TYR A 255 -23.08 -7.07 3.11
CA TYR A 255 -23.33 -8.33 2.42
C TYR A 255 -23.50 -9.49 3.41
N ALA A 256 -24.71 -10.06 3.47
CA ALA A 256 -25.03 -11.16 4.37
C ALA A 256 -24.16 -12.41 4.16
N GLY A 257 -23.73 -12.68 2.91
CA GLY A 257 -22.87 -13.81 2.57
C GLY A 257 -21.47 -13.71 3.18
N CYS A 258 -21.03 -12.48 3.45
CA CYS A 258 -19.76 -12.18 4.11
C CYS A 258 -19.95 -11.46 5.45
N THR A 259 -21.12 -11.62 6.07
CA THR A 259 -21.29 -11.13 7.44
C THR A 259 -20.19 -11.73 8.29
N ALA A 260 -19.38 -10.85 8.89
CA ALA A 260 -18.27 -11.22 9.74
C ALA A 260 -18.74 -12.34 10.65
N SER A 261 -18.09 -13.51 10.52
CA SER A 261 -18.41 -14.66 11.35
C SER A 261 -18.49 -14.19 12.81
N THR A 262 -19.44 -14.76 13.59
CA THR A 262 -19.68 -14.39 15.00
C THR A 262 -18.36 -13.96 15.63
N PRO A 263 -18.25 -12.71 16.15
CA PRO A 263 -16.97 -12.11 16.48
C PRO A 263 -16.10 -13.11 17.23
N LEU A 264 -14.93 -13.40 16.64
CA LEU A 264 -14.02 -14.35 17.23
C LEU A 264 -13.78 -13.94 18.70
N PRO A 265 -13.88 -14.87 19.66
CA PRO A 265 -13.50 -14.58 21.02
C PRO A 265 -12.03 -14.18 21.04
N ALA A 266 -11.74 -12.99 21.57
CA ALA A 266 -10.37 -12.52 21.70
C ALA A 266 -9.56 -13.47 22.61
N PRO A 267 -8.26 -13.68 22.34
CA PRO A 267 -7.41 -14.42 23.26
C PRO A 267 -7.37 -13.71 24.62
N SER A 268 -7.20 -14.46 25.71
CA SER A 268 -7.08 -13.91 27.06
C SER A 268 -5.66 -14.06 27.61
N PRO A 269 -5.22 -13.15 28.51
CA PRO A 269 -3.88 -13.25 29.09
C PRO A 269 -3.75 -14.55 29.88
N HIS A 270 -2.61 -15.22 29.73
CA HIS A 270 -2.22 -16.30 30.63
C HIS A 270 -1.28 -15.73 31.70
N ASP A 271 -1.72 -15.73 32.96
CA ASP A 271 -1.32 -14.88 34.12
C ASP A 271 0.18 -14.71 34.49
N ALA A 272 1.13 -15.21 33.71
CA ALA A 272 2.55 -15.09 33.97
C ALA A 272 3.26 -14.26 32.89
N ARG A 273 3.82 -13.12 33.30
CA ARG A 273 4.88 -12.46 32.52
C ARG A 273 6.06 -13.41 32.43
N LYS A 274 6.58 -13.57 31.22
CA LYS A 274 7.72 -14.42 30.93
C LYS A 274 8.80 -13.59 30.25
N ASN A 275 9.99 -14.15 30.23
CA ASN A 275 11.15 -13.45 29.78
C ASN A 275 11.22 -13.34 28.25
N ARG A 276 11.22 -14.51 27.61
CA ARG A 276 11.42 -14.71 26.17
C ARG A 276 10.24 -15.43 25.53
N TYR A 277 9.09 -15.36 26.21
CA TYR A 277 7.84 -15.97 25.80
C TYR A 277 6.69 -15.01 26.02
N VAL A 278 5.70 -15.09 25.16
CA VAL A 278 4.35 -14.61 25.46
C VAL A 278 3.42 -15.81 25.60
N SER A 279 2.35 -15.67 26.38
CA SER A 279 1.41 -16.76 26.58
C SER A 279 -0.01 -16.26 26.75
N PHE A 280 -0.93 -16.95 26.12
CA PHE A 280 -2.34 -16.61 26.11
C PHE A 280 -3.20 -17.86 25.98
N ASP A 281 -4.42 -17.76 26.49
CA ASP A 281 -5.43 -18.77 26.23
C ASP A 281 -6.13 -18.39 24.91
N PRO A 282 -6.19 -19.30 23.92
CA PRO A 282 -6.57 -18.94 22.56
C PRO A 282 -8.08 -18.67 22.40
N ASN A 283 -8.90 -19.19 23.31
CA ASN A 283 -10.36 -18.99 23.42
C ASN A 283 -11.20 -19.36 22.19
N ASN A 284 -10.64 -19.97 21.16
CA ASN A 284 -11.32 -20.30 19.92
C ASN A 284 -11.97 -21.69 19.96
N THR A 285 -13.10 -21.83 19.25
CA THR A 285 -13.73 -23.13 18.93
C THR A 285 -13.61 -23.50 17.46
N ASP A 286 -13.12 -22.55 16.65
CA ASP A 286 -13.03 -22.65 15.19
C ASP A 286 -11.54 -22.63 14.78
N SER A 287 -11.26 -22.94 13.51
CA SER A 287 -9.91 -22.78 12.96
C SER A 287 -9.54 -21.30 12.90
N VAL A 288 -8.47 -20.92 13.60
CA VAL A 288 -7.95 -19.53 13.64
C VAL A 288 -6.44 -19.53 13.54
N ALA A 289 -5.89 -18.43 13.01
CA ALA A 289 -4.49 -18.06 13.14
C ALA A 289 -4.34 -16.89 14.12
N PHE A 290 -3.18 -16.78 14.77
CA PHE A 290 -2.87 -15.66 15.64
C PHE A 290 -1.76 -14.81 15.04
N ARG A 291 -2.02 -13.51 14.88
CA ARG A 291 -0.99 -12.52 14.54
C ARG A 291 -0.39 -11.95 15.81
N ILE A 292 0.92 -11.80 15.82
CA ILE A 292 1.67 -11.18 16.90
C ILE A 292 2.42 -9.95 16.38
N GLU A 293 2.33 -8.86 17.12
CA GLU A 293 3.01 -7.60 16.82
C GLU A 293 3.87 -7.15 18.00
N LEU A 294 5.10 -6.72 17.74
CA LEU A 294 5.91 -6.00 18.73
C LEU A 294 5.41 -4.56 18.84
N ALA A 295 4.45 -4.33 19.73
CA ALA A 295 3.76 -3.04 19.89
C ALA A 295 4.60 -1.97 20.61
N ALA A 296 5.48 -2.37 21.54
CA ALA A 296 6.39 -1.44 22.20
C ALA A 296 7.66 -2.12 22.72
N SER A 297 8.81 -1.46 22.57
CA SER A 297 10.04 -1.82 23.28
C SER A 297 10.94 -0.60 23.45
N ALA A 298 11.37 -0.34 24.68
CA ALA A 298 12.33 0.72 24.98
C ALA A 298 13.76 0.35 24.53
N GLU A 299 14.10 -0.94 24.61
CA GLU A 299 15.43 -1.46 24.24
C GLU A 299 15.56 -1.67 22.72
N PHE A 300 14.45 -1.94 22.02
CA PHE A 300 14.42 -2.20 20.58
C PHE A 300 13.40 -1.32 19.84
N PRO A 301 13.54 0.02 19.88
CA PRO A 301 12.57 0.91 19.25
C PRO A 301 12.48 0.74 17.73
N GLY A 302 13.59 0.36 17.07
CA GLY A 302 13.62 0.07 15.63
C GLY A 302 12.96 -1.26 15.22
N SER A 303 12.44 -2.03 16.18
CA SER A 303 11.72 -3.27 15.95
C SER A 303 10.22 -3.16 16.25
N VAL A 304 9.75 -2.00 16.71
CA VAL A 304 8.32 -1.77 16.94
C VAL A 304 7.57 -1.81 15.61
N GLY A 305 6.41 -2.48 15.60
CA GLY A 305 5.60 -2.69 14.41
C GLY A 305 5.99 -3.92 13.58
N ILE A 306 7.00 -4.69 14.01
CA ILE A 306 7.27 -6.00 13.40
C ILE A 306 6.09 -6.92 13.66
N LEU A 307 5.58 -7.47 12.57
CA LEU A 307 4.48 -8.44 12.53
C LEU A 307 5.03 -9.84 12.29
N GLY A 308 4.28 -10.82 12.76
CA GLY A 308 4.44 -12.21 12.38
C GLY A 308 3.24 -13.03 12.81
N TRP A 309 3.24 -14.30 12.44
CA TRP A 309 2.18 -15.24 12.75
C TRP A 309 2.65 -16.24 13.80
N VAL A 310 1.76 -16.69 14.67
CA VAL A 310 2.06 -17.81 15.57
C VAL A 310 2.04 -19.09 14.74
N GLY A 311 3.19 -19.76 14.65
CA GLY A 311 3.35 -21.01 13.93
C GLY A 311 2.81 -22.23 14.70
N GLU A 312 2.85 -23.38 14.03
CA GLU A 312 2.46 -24.68 14.59
C GLU A 312 3.25 -24.97 15.90
N PRO A 313 2.58 -25.40 16.98
CA PRO A 313 3.26 -25.83 18.20
C PRO A 313 4.17 -27.04 17.91
N ASP A 314 5.40 -27.00 18.41
CA ASP A 314 6.33 -28.11 18.31
C ASP A 314 6.00 -29.25 19.30
N GLY A 315 6.85 -30.28 19.34
CA GLY A 315 6.68 -31.43 20.24
C GLY A 315 6.74 -31.10 21.74
N ASN A 316 7.02 -29.85 22.12
CA ASN A 316 7.01 -29.35 23.49
C ASN A 316 5.85 -28.35 23.74
N ASP A 317 4.85 -28.30 22.86
CA ASP A 317 3.74 -27.35 22.88
C ASP A 317 4.20 -25.88 22.75
N MET A 318 5.31 -25.64 22.03
CA MET A 318 5.90 -24.33 21.84
C MET A 318 5.76 -23.86 20.40
N SER A 319 5.17 -22.68 20.19
CA SER A 319 5.06 -22.04 18.88
C SER A 319 6.22 -21.07 18.63
N ARG A 320 6.55 -20.90 17.36
CA ARG A 320 7.48 -19.88 16.84
C ARG A 320 6.73 -18.74 16.17
N VAL A 321 7.45 -17.65 15.88
CA VAL A 321 6.93 -16.64 14.96
C VAL A 321 7.25 -17.09 13.54
N ALA A 322 6.24 -17.13 12.67
CA ALA A 322 6.32 -17.53 11.28
C ALA A 322 5.91 -16.38 10.37
N ASP A 323 6.29 -16.46 9.08
CA ASP A 323 5.93 -15.43 8.10
C ASP A 323 4.57 -15.69 7.42
N SER A 324 4.00 -16.89 7.61
CA SER A 324 2.68 -17.29 7.11
C SER A 324 1.80 -17.77 8.26
N PRO A 325 0.48 -17.56 8.17
CA PRO A 325 -0.45 -17.98 9.21
C PRO A 325 -0.52 -19.50 9.32
N HIS A 326 -0.69 -19.95 10.57
CA HIS A 326 -1.06 -21.32 10.88
C HIS A 326 -2.49 -21.32 11.40
N PHE A 327 -3.43 -21.77 10.57
CA PHE A 327 -4.83 -21.94 10.97
C PHE A 327 -5.02 -23.28 11.66
N SER A 328 -5.53 -23.26 12.89
CA SER A 328 -5.80 -24.47 13.66
C SER A 328 -7.05 -24.32 14.54
N ASP A 329 -7.87 -25.37 14.59
CA ASP A 329 -8.97 -25.53 15.55
C ASP A 329 -8.54 -26.35 16.79
N ALA A 330 -7.27 -26.79 16.81
CA ALA A 330 -6.70 -27.69 17.80
C ALA A 330 -5.53 -27.05 18.56
N TRP A 331 -5.58 -25.73 18.79
CA TRP A 331 -4.58 -25.03 19.60
C TRP A 331 -4.50 -25.64 21.02
N PRO A 332 -3.29 -25.72 21.62
CA PRO A 332 -3.14 -26.10 23.01
C PRO A 332 -3.95 -25.20 23.94
N ALA A 333 -4.31 -25.71 25.13
CA ALA A 333 -5.08 -24.94 26.11
C ALA A 333 -4.41 -23.61 26.49
N VAL A 334 -3.08 -23.55 26.41
CA VAL A 334 -2.27 -22.34 26.54
C VAL A 334 -1.29 -22.33 25.39
N VAL A 335 -1.28 -21.27 24.60
CA VAL A 335 -0.30 -21.09 23.53
C VAL A 335 0.93 -20.39 24.11
N HIS A 336 2.10 -20.96 23.88
CA HIS A 336 3.38 -20.37 24.26
C HIS A 336 4.18 -20.00 23.02
N VAL A 337 4.46 -18.71 22.82
CA VAL A 337 5.22 -18.25 21.66
C VAL A 337 6.57 -17.75 22.11
N GLY A 338 7.64 -18.38 21.64
CA GLY A 338 9.01 -17.98 21.94
C GLY A 338 9.88 -18.06 20.72
N ASP A 339 10.64 -17.01 20.49
CA ASP A 339 11.31 -16.77 19.22
C ASP A 339 12.42 -15.73 19.40
N CYS A 340 13.30 -15.56 18.43
CA CYS A 340 14.22 -14.42 18.36
C CYS A 340 13.46 -13.08 18.34
N ARG A 341 12.23 -13.04 17.80
CA ARG A 341 11.37 -11.84 17.77
C ARG A 341 10.70 -11.54 19.13
N ILE A 342 10.70 -12.50 20.06
CA ILE A 342 10.17 -12.34 21.43
C ILE A 342 11.30 -11.97 22.40
N VAL A 343 11.40 -10.69 22.74
CA VAL A 343 12.47 -10.13 23.57
C VAL A 343 11.95 -9.67 24.93
N PRO A 344 12.84 -9.58 25.93
CA PRO A 344 12.47 -9.10 27.25
C PRO A 344 12.13 -7.61 27.21
N VAL A 345 11.36 -7.11 28.19
CA VAL A 345 11.04 -5.68 28.31
C VAL A 345 10.34 -5.13 27.07
N ALA A 346 9.32 -5.86 26.61
CA ALA A 346 8.54 -5.52 25.44
C ALA A 346 7.05 -5.78 25.67
N THR A 347 6.22 -5.03 24.95
CA THR A 347 4.78 -5.22 24.85
C THR A 347 4.46 -5.79 23.47
N TYR A 348 3.68 -6.85 23.46
CA TYR A 348 3.18 -7.53 22.27
C TYR A 348 1.67 -7.37 22.18
N GLN A 349 1.16 -7.29 20.96
CA GLN A 349 -0.27 -7.42 20.69
C GLN A 349 -0.52 -8.75 19.98
N VAL A 350 -1.52 -9.50 20.44
CA VAL A 350 -1.94 -10.77 19.83
C VAL A 350 -3.39 -10.66 19.41
N ALA A 351 -3.70 -10.96 18.14
CA ALA A 351 -5.06 -10.97 17.64
C ALA A 351 -5.34 -12.24 16.84
N ALA A 352 -6.53 -12.82 16.99
CA ALA A 352 -6.97 -13.98 16.23
C ALA A 352 -7.63 -13.54 14.92
N SER A 353 -7.51 -14.35 13.88
CA SER A 353 -8.16 -14.15 12.58
C SER A 353 -8.56 -15.50 11.96
N LYS A 354 -9.60 -15.50 11.13
CA LYS A 354 -10.03 -16.67 10.32
C LYS A 354 -9.61 -16.57 8.86
N ASP A 355 -9.23 -15.37 8.41
CA ASP A 355 -9.23 -14.94 7.02
C ASP A 355 -8.06 -13.97 6.72
N GLU A 356 -7.16 -13.74 7.67
CA GLU A 356 -6.04 -12.79 7.59
C GLU A 356 -6.41 -11.30 7.47
N VAL A 357 -7.69 -11.00 7.29
CA VAL A 357 -8.23 -9.65 7.09
C VAL A 357 -8.93 -9.16 8.36
N SER A 358 -9.79 -10.00 8.93
CA SER A 358 -10.60 -9.69 10.10
C SER A 358 -9.88 -10.14 11.38
N PHE A 359 -9.59 -9.21 12.28
CA PHE A 359 -8.92 -9.50 13.54
C PHE A 359 -9.81 -9.22 14.75
N THR A 360 -9.66 -10.05 15.79
CA THR A 360 -10.22 -9.76 17.12
C THR A 360 -9.62 -8.49 17.72
N THR A 361 -10.28 -7.91 18.72
CA THR A 361 -9.64 -6.93 19.61
C THR A 361 -8.28 -7.46 20.09
N PRO A 362 -7.16 -6.74 19.85
CA PRO A 362 -5.85 -7.23 20.23
C PRO A 362 -5.68 -7.40 21.74
N LEU A 363 -5.10 -8.53 22.14
CA LEU A 363 -4.65 -8.81 23.49
C LEU A 363 -3.25 -8.22 23.70
N SER A 364 -3.12 -7.31 24.67
CA SER A 364 -1.82 -6.78 25.08
C SER A 364 -1.14 -7.70 26.08
N LEU A 365 0.06 -8.18 25.74
CA LEU A 365 0.91 -9.03 26.57
C LEU A 365 2.23 -8.32 26.82
N GLU A 366 2.74 -8.41 28.03
CA GLU A 366 4.07 -7.89 28.37
C GLU A 366 5.01 -9.05 28.67
N THR A 367 6.20 -9.02 28.07
CA THR A 367 7.33 -9.74 28.65
C THR A 367 7.76 -9.03 29.94
N ILE A 368 8.74 -9.57 30.66
CA ILE A 368 9.15 -9.04 31.97
C ILE A 368 9.30 -7.51 31.97
N ALA A 369 8.77 -6.83 32.98
CA ALA A 369 8.85 -5.38 33.05
C ALA A 369 10.30 -4.92 33.25
N GLN A 370 10.65 -3.75 32.71
CA GLN A 370 11.99 -3.17 32.86
C GLN A 370 12.34 -2.99 34.34
N PRO A 371 13.30 -3.74 34.88
CA PRO A 371 13.73 -3.51 36.24
C PRO A 371 14.92 -2.57 36.24
N THR A 372 14.80 -1.50 37.02
CA THR A 372 15.96 -0.67 37.34
C THR A 372 16.84 -1.42 38.34
N PRO A 373 18.14 -1.68 38.10
CA PRO A 373 18.94 -1.51 36.88
C PRO A 373 19.56 -2.82 36.36
N HIS A 374 18.92 -4.00 36.54
CA HIS A 374 19.53 -5.29 36.17
C HIS A 374 18.61 -6.11 35.27
N TYR A 375 19.21 -6.56 34.17
CA TYR A 375 18.61 -6.51 32.85
C TYR A 375 18.13 -7.89 32.43
N TRP A 376 16.93 -7.96 31.86
CA TRP A 376 16.48 -9.02 30.97
C TRP A 376 16.39 -10.48 31.46
N ALA A 377 16.88 -10.94 32.63
CA ALA A 377 16.75 -12.35 33.09
C ALA A 377 15.98 -12.53 34.42
N ASP A 378 15.01 -11.67 34.70
CA ASP A 378 14.11 -11.79 35.86
C ASP A 378 13.02 -12.80 35.53
N CYS A 379 13.18 -14.02 36.00
CA CYS A 379 12.37 -15.17 35.64
C CYS A 379 11.33 -15.49 36.71
N VAL A 380 11.63 -15.26 37.99
CA VAL A 380 10.72 -15.50 39.13
C VAL A 380 10.90 -14.46 40.23
N GLY A 381 9.86 -14.28 41.04
CA GLY A 381 9.96 -13.60 42.34
C GLY A 381 10.35 -14.55 43.47
N GLN A 382 10.17 -14.10 44.71
CA GLN A 382 10.46 -14.92 45.90
C GLN A 382 9.58 -16.19 45.93
N MET A 383 10.15 -17.32 46.40
CA MET A 383 9.36 -18.52 46.71
C MET A 383 8.49 -18.29 47.96
N ALA A 384 7.17 -18.47 47.82
CA ALA A 384 6.20 -18.35 48.91
C ALA A 384 5.19 -19.50 48.85
N GLY A 385 4.95 -20.17 49.98
CA GLY A 385 3.95 -21.24 50.06
C GLY A 385 4.24 -22.48 49.20
N GLY A 386 5.50 -22.68 48.80
CA GLY A 386 5.89 -23.79 47.92
C GLY A 386 5.71 -23.51 46.42
N ALA A 387 5.44 -22.27 46.03
CA ALA A 387 5.43 -21.84 44.63
C ALA A 387 6.33 -20.62 44.44
N TRP A 388 6.87 -20.47 43.24
CA TRP A 388 7.55 -19.24 42.84
C TRP A 388 6.52 -18.17 42.50
N ASN A 389 6.72 -16.95 42.99
CA ASN A 389 5.96 -15.80 42.50
C ASN A 389 6.40 -15.46 41.07
N GLY A 390 5.57 -14.71 40.33
CA GLY A 390 5.98 -14.12 39.06
C GLY A 390 7.19 -13.19 39.19
N PRO A 391 7.87 -12.87 38.07
CA PRO A 391 8.99 -11.92 38.03
C PRO A 391 8.73 -10.66 38.85
N ASN A 392 9.70 -10.26 39.68
CA ASN A 392 9.52 -9.21 40.68
C ASN A 392 10.28 -7.90 40.36
N GLY A 393 10.85 -7.82 39.17
CA GLY A 393 11.71 -6.74 38.73
C GLY A 393 13.12 -6.81 39.32
N ILE A 394 13.64 -7.97 39.71
CA ILE A 394 14.99 -8.08 40.26
C ILE A 394 15.63 -9.41 39.87
N VAL A 395 16.59 -9.38 38.95
CA VAL A 395 17.47 -10.53 38.71
C VAL A 395 18.31 -10.79 39.96
N ASN A 396 18.16 -11.94 40.61
CA ASN A 396 18.86 -12.30 41.83
C ASN A 396 19.05 -13.82 41.98
N PHE A 397 19.37 -14.31 43.19
CA PHE A 397 19.60 -15.73 43.44
C PHE A 397 18.31 -16.57 43.42
N ASP A 398 17.14 -15.96 43.54
CA ASP A 398 15.85 -16.62 43.37
C ASP A 398 15.73 -17.18 41.94
N ASP A 399 16.09 -16.39 40.91
CA ASP A 399 16.08 -16.82 39.50
C ASP A 399 17.01 -18.00 39.25
N VAL A 400 18.25 -17.91 39.75
CA VAL A 400 19.24 -18.99 39.63
C VAL A 400 18.75 -20.25 40.36
N SER A 401 18.20 -20.10 41.57
CA SER A 401 17.70 -21.22 42.37
C SER A 401 16.51 -21.90 41.70
N ALA A 402 15.64 -21.13 41.05
CA ALA A 402 14.48 -21.64 40.35
C ALA A 402 14.87 -22.44 39.10
N ALA A 403 15.85 -21.96 38.33
CA ALA A 403 16.43 -22.73 37.22
C ALA A 403 17.10 -24.04 37.72
N VAL A 404 17.86 -23.98 38.82
CA VAL A 404 18.48 -25.17 39.43
C VAL A 404 17.44 -26.20 39.89
N GLN A 405 16.29 -25.75 40.41
CA GLN A 405 15.23 -26.64 40.87
C GLN A 405 14.69 -27.55 39.77
N TYR A 406 14.63 -27.07 38.53
CA TYR A 406 14.22 -27.87 37.38
C TYR A 406 15.13 -29.09 37.16
N PHE A 407 16.45 -28.93 37.24
CA PHE A 407 17.41 -30.05 37.12
C PHE A 407 17.30 -31.08 38.25
N THR A 408 16.80 -30.65 39.41
CA THR A 408 16.53 -31.54 40.54
C THR A 408 15.16 -32.18 40.48
N SER A 409 14.37 -31.89 39.44
CA SER A 409 12.96 -32.29 39.31
C SER A 409 12.15 -31.97 40.56
N ALA A 410 12.44 -30.83 41.19
CA ALA A 410 11.69 -30.38 42.35
C ALA A 410 10.24 -30.14 41.94
N ALA A 411 9.28 -30.57 42.76
CA ALA A 411 7.85 -30.34 42.50
C ALA A 411 7.48 -28.84 42.46
N THR A 412 8.36 -27.99 42.96
CA THR A 412 8.24 -26.53 43.00
C THR A 412 8.96 -25.84 41.83
N ALA A 413 9.56 -26.59 40.90
CA ALA A 413 10.23 -26.00 39.74
C ALA A 413 9.21 -25.21 38.91
N PRO A 414 9.54 -24.00 38.45
CA PRO A 414 8.66 -23.24 37.57
C PRO A 414 8.58 -23.89 36.20
N HIS A 415 7.58 -23.49 35.42
CA HIS A 415 7.42 -23.95 34.05
C HIS A 415 8.64 -23.61 33.20
N LEU A 416 9.02 -24.47 32.24
CA LEU A 416 10.25 -24.30 31.45
C LEU A 416 10.28 -22.95 30.71
N THR A 417 9.13 -22.47 30.24
CA THR A 417 9.01 -21.17 29.52
C THR A 417 9.30 -19.95 30.39
N TRP A 418 9.51 -20.13 31.69
CA TRP A 418 9.95 -19.04 32.57
C TRP A 418 11.48 -18.95 32.59
N MET A 419 12.17 -20.06 32.36
CA MET A 419 13.60 -20.23 32.61
C MET A 419 14.43 -20.43 31.34
N ASP A 420 13.81 -20.93 30.27
CA ASP A 420 14.45 -21.03 28.96
C ASP A 420 14.61 -19.63 28.36
N ILE A 421 15.86 -19.18 28.37
CA ILE A 421 16.27 -17.87 27.84
C ILE A 421 17.43 -18.00 26.85
N GLU A 422 17.92 -19.21 26.59
CA GLU A 422 19.01 -19.56 25.69
C GLU A 422 18.60 -20.76 24.81
N PRO A 423 18.88 -20.74 23.49
CA PRO A 423 19.68 -19.77 22.73
C PRO A 423 18.87 -18.53 22.30
N GLN A 424 19.35 -17.84 21.25
CA GLN A 424 18.64 -16.73 20.62
C GLN A 424 17.20 -17.07 20.20
N GLU A 425 16.91 -18.34 19.92
CA GLU A 425 15.57 -18.87 19.77
C GLU A 425 15.34 -19.85 20.91
N PRO A 426 14.58 -19.49 21.97
CA PRO A 426 14.39 -20.32 23.16
C PRO A 426 13.96 -21.74 22.77
N ASN A 427 14.70 -22.79 23.11
CA ASN A 427 14.60 -24.11 22.44
C ASN A 427 13.73 -25.15 23.18
N ALA A 428 12.96 -24.70 24.16
CA ALA A 428 12.25 -25.48 25.16
C ALA A 428 13.15 -26.40 26.02
N VAL A 429 14.45 -26.14 26.10
CA VAL A 429 15.42 -26.98 26.82
C VAL A 429 16.19 -26.17 27.84
N LEU A 430 15.77 -26.29 29.10
CA LEU A 430 16.53 -25.70 30.19
C LEU A 430 17.85 -26.46 30.44
N ASN A 431 18.97 -25.77 30.24
CA ASN A 431 20.32 -26.31 30.36
C ASN A 431 21.24 -25.33 31.14
N PHE A 432 22.54 -25.64 31.22
CA PHE A 432 23.48 -24.80 31.98
C PHE A 432 23.75 -23.44 31.33
N SER A 433 23.54 -23.31 30.01
CA SER A 433 23.65 -22.06 29.29
C SER A 433 22.58 -21.07 29.75
N ASP A 434 21.34 -21.52 30.01
CA ASP A 434 20.30 -20.67 30.59
C ASP A 434 20.69 -20.12 31.96
N ILE A 435 21.19 -20.99 32.84
CA ILE A 435 21.69 -20.57 34.16
C ILE A 435 22.82 -19.55 33.99
N GLN A 436 23.74 -19.79 33.05
CA GLN A 436 24.82 -18.85 32.75
C GLN A 436 24.30 -17.50 32.29
N GLN A 437 23.25 -17.47 31.45
CA GLN A 437 22.60 -16.24 31.00
C GLN A 437 21.95 -15.49 32.17
N ILE A 438 21.26 -16.18 33.09
CA ILE A 438 20.72 -15.57 34.32
C ILE A 438 21.85 -14.94 35.15
N VAL A 439 22.99 -15.63 35.28
CA VAL A 439 24.16 -15.11 36.01
C VAL A 439 24.78 -13.90 35.31
N PHE A 440 24.82 -13.87 33.98
CA PHE A 440 25.30 -12.73 33.22
C PHE A 440 24.39 -11.51 33.38
N ALA A 441 23.08 -11.69 33.28
CA ALA A 441 22.10 -10.66 33.58
C ALA A 441 22.24 -10.14 35.02
N PHE A 442 22.43 -11.03 36.00
CA PHE A 442 22.71 -10.67 37.40
C PHE A 442 23.99 -9.84 37.55
N GLN A 443 25.01 -10.10 36.73
CA GLN A 443 26.24 -9.32 36.67
C GLN A 443 26.09 -7.98 35.92
N GLY A 444 24.89 -7.68 35.40
CA GLY A 444 24.63 -6.48 34.61
C GLY A 444 25.13 -6.56 33.17
N VAL A 445 25.38 -7.77 32.65
CA VAL A 445 25.71 -7.94 31.24
C VAL A 445 24.45 -7.62 30.40
N PRO A 446 24.59 -6.80 29.34
CA PRO A 446 23.47 -6.50 28.44
C PRO A 446 22.89 -7.76 27.81
N TYR A 447 21.66 -7.63 27.31
CA TYR A 447 21.00 -8.68 26.55
C TYR A 447 21.88 -9.11 25.35
N PRO A 448 22.25 -10.40 25.23
CA PRO A 448 23.33 -10.83 24.33
C PRO A 448 22.85 -11.14 22.90
N PHE A 449 21.54 -11.17 22.65
CA PHE A 449 20.97 -11.56 21.36
C PHE A 449 20.65 -10.36 20.48
N ILE A 450 20.51 -10.61 19.18
CA ILE A 450 20.25 -9.57 18.19
C ILE A 450 18.88 -8.92 18.38
N ALA A 451 18.69 -7.76 17.76
CA ALA A 451 17.39 -7.09 17.72
C ALA A 451 16.36 -7.92 16.94
N PRO A 452 15.07 -7.88 17.31
CA PRO A 452 14.00 -8.60 16.61
C PRO A 452 13.97 -8.33 15.10
N ALA A 453 14.24 -7.09 14.67
CA ALA A 453 14.31 -6.70 13.25
C ALA A 453 15.39 -7.42 12.43
N SER A 454 16.36 -8.03 13.09
CA SER A 454 17.44 -8.78 12.44
C SER A 454 17.23 -10.29 12.51
N CYS A 455 16.09 -10.75 13.03
CA CYS A 455 15.80 -12.16 12.99
C CYS A 455 15.48 -12.62 11.56
N PRO A 456 16.02 -13.76 11.12
CA PRO A 456 15.70 -14.36 9.82
C PRO A 456 14.21 -14.61 9.56
#